data_AF-A0A2G1WGJ2-F1
#
_entry.id   AF-A0A2G1WGJ2-F1
#
_cell.length_a   1.000
_cell.length_b   1.000
_cell.length_c   1.000
_cell.angle_alpha   90.00
_cell.angle_beta   90.00
_cell.angle_gamma   90.00
#
_symmetry.space_group_name_H-M   'P 1'
#
loop_
_entity.id
_entity.type
_entity.pdbx_description
1 polymer ?
#
loop_
_entity_poly.entity_id
_entity_poly.type
_entity_poly.pdbx_seq_one_letter_code
_entity_poly.pdbx_strand_id
1 'polypeptide(L)'
;VLCEVLKMVIHNDTQYIAVPYSEPQFHLTPLPHTTPQWGGVAVIDPSGSIETLSPSEAAASPILDTQQLYPEKLALQSVAATKYRNGILNTYTSHEDEIEIAPLPGDGNDQPFFILSESGPQYVVAVEPYGDAQGLQELWTIDGQSGSFERYVPADSLFGPQRAADLVRQSAPQTDWDRFSPAEPILTVIDDREYWQVRVIPEDNSGIAYVAFVDARSGDVDSFEQTDAITQFLAGETPVETPTETEPSETTAETPTVIVQRVAENGTVIETMTVYDDESVEIRTPTNSTAGTENTTTRALGS
;
A
#
# COMPACT_ATOMS: atom_id res chain seq x y z
N VAL A 1 -29.33 3.64 12.94
CA VAL A 1 -28.71 2.51 12.21
C VAL A 1 -27.88 3.10 11.10
N LEU A 2 -26.56 2.93 11.16
CA LEU A 2 -25.69 3.23 10.03
C LEU A 2 -25.46 1.91 9.31
N CYS A 3 -25.94 1.80 8.07
CA CYS A 3 -25.64 0.66 7.21
C CYS A 3 -24.28 0.86 6.56
N GLU A 4 -23.51 -0.22 6.50
CA GLU A 4 -22.24 -0.24 5.78
C GLU A 4 -22.38 -0.80 4.37
N VAL A 5 -21.24 -1.00 3.71
CA VAL A 5 -21.14 -1.55 2.36
C VAL A 5 -21.89 -2.87 2.30
N LEU A 6 -22.85 -2.95 1.38
CA LEU A 6 -23.61 -4.16 1.11
C LEU A 6 -22.71 -5.22 0.47
N LYS A 7 -22.92 -6.47 0.83
CA LYS A 7 -22.11 -7.60 0.38
C LYS A 7 -22.99 -8.61 -0.30
N MET A 8 -22.59 -9.01 -1.50
CA MET A 8 -23.19 -10.15 -2.16
C MET A 8 -22.60 -11.43 -1.58
N VAL A 9 -23.46 -12.34 -1.13
CA VAL A 9 -23.04 -13.62 -0.54
C VAL A 9 -23.73 -14.74 -1.30
N ILE A 10 -22.97 -15.76 -1.71
CA ILE A 10 -23.51 -16.92 -2.42
C ILE A 10 -23.44 -18.12 -1.49
N HIS A 11 -24.58 -18.76 -1.24
CA HIS A 11 -24.68 -19.97 -0.43
C HIS A 11 -25.64 -20.95 -1.09
N ASN A 12 -25.19 -22.19 -1.35
CA ASN A 12 -25.97 -23.23 -2.05
C ASN A 12 -26.61 -22.72 -3.35
N ASP A 13 -25.81 -22.13 -4.24
CA ASP A 13 -26.24 -21.53 -5.52
C ASP A 13 -27.32 -20.43 -5.40
N THR A 14 -27.54 -19.93 -4.19
CA THR A 14 -28.51 -18.87 -3.90
C THR A 14 -27.77 -17.61 -3.50
N GLN A 15 -28.17 -16.48 -4.12
CA GLN A 15 -27.56 -15.17 -3.89
C GLN A 15 -28.32 -14.41 -2.80
N TYR A 16 -27.59 -13.93 -1.81
CA TYR A 16 -28.07 -13.10 -0.71
C TYR A 16 -27.36 -11.75 -0.73
N ILE A 17 -27.97 -10.75 -0.11
CA ILE A 17 -27.31 -9.49 0.22
C ILE A 17 -27.18 -9.41 1.74
N ALA A 18 -25.95 -9.34 2.24
CA ALA A 18 -25.66 -9.12 3.64
C ALA A 18 -25.27 -7.65 3.87
N VAL A 19 -25.90 -7.00 4.85
CA VAL A 19 -25.65 -5.61 5.21
C VAL A 19 -25.34 -5.53 6.70
N PRO A 20 -24.05 -5.48 7.07
CA PRO A 20 -23.63 -5.13 8.43
C PRO A 20 -24.17 -3.77 8.86
N TYR A 21 -24.55 -3.65 10.12
CA TYR A 21 -24.98 -2.37 10.66
C TYR A 21 -24.51 -2.15 12.11
N SER A 22 -24.35 -0.88 12.44
CA SER A 22 -24.16 -0.43 13.82
C SER A 22 -25.44 0.21 14.37
N GLU A 23 -25.62 0.08 15.68
CA GLU A 23 -26.71 0.66 16.43
C GLU A 23 -26.19 1.47 17.63
N PRO A 24 -26.94 2.45 18.13
CA PRO A 24 -26.53 3.22 19.30
C PRO A 24 -26.81 2.43 20.59
N GLN A 25 -25.79 2.30 21.43
CA GLN A 25 -25.92 1.89 22.81
C GLN A 25 -26.10 3.12 23.70
N PHE A 26 -27.19 3.16 24.47
CA PHE A 26 -27.48 4.28 25.36
C PHE A 26 -26.90 4.03 26.76
N HIS A 27 -26.14 5.00 27.25
CA HIS A 27 -25.61 5.02 28.61
C HIS A 27 -26.24 6.18 29.36
N LEU A 28 -26.92 5.92 30.48
CA LEU A 28 -27.63 6.96 31.25
C LEU A 28 -26.75 7.63 32.32
N THR A 29 -25.67 6.97 32.73
CA THR A 29 -24.80 7.41 33.81
C THR A 29 -23.32 7.24 33.41
N PRO A 30 -22.40 8.04 33.98
CA PRO A 30 -22.63 9.21 34.84
C PRO A 30 -23.17 10.45 34.11
N LEU A 31 -23.05 10.51 32.78
CA LEU A 31 -23.66 11.52 31.93
C LEU A 31 -24.34 10.81 30.76
N PRO A 32 -25.59 11.17 30.39
CA PRO A 32 -26.26 10.56 29.25
C PRO A 32 -25.46 10.71 27.96
N HIS A 33 -25.12 9.59 27.32
CA HIS A 33 -24.40 9.56 26.05
C HIS A 33 -24.74 8.30 25.25
N THR A 34 -24.32 8.28 24.00
CA THR A 34 -24.49 7.13 23.10
C THR A 34 -23.16 6.71 22.51
N THR A 35 -22.88 5.40 22.52
CA THR A 35 -21.73 4.82 21.83
C THR A 35 -22.23 3.93 20.69
N PRO A 36 -21.60 3.92 19.52
CA PRO A 36 -21.95 2.96 18.47
C PRO A 36 -21.53 1.55 18.93
N GLN A 37 -22.36 0.55 18.64
CA GLN A 37 -22.07 -0.87 18.86
C GLN A 37 -22.45 -1.67 17.61
N TRP A 38 -21.89 -2.86 17.45
CA TRP A 38 -22.28 -3.76 16.37
C TRP A 38 -23.70 -4.27 16.62
N GLY A 39 -24.62 -3.89 15.73
CA GLY A 39 -26.05 -4.23 15.88
C GLY A 39 -26.42 -5.56 15.23
N GLY A 40 -25.56 -6.09 14.36
CA GLY A 40 -25.79 -7.34 13.62
C GLY A 40 -25.67 -7.18 12.12
N VAL A 41 -26.39 -8.06 11.40
CA VAL A 41 -26.36 -8.15 9.93
C VAL A 41 -27.79 -8.32 9.41
N ALA A 42 -28.21 -7.47 8.48
CA ALA A 42 -29.44 -7.69 7.73
C ALA A 42 -29.13 -8.57 6.51
N VAL A 43 -29.81 -9.70 6.38
CA VAL A 43 -29.72 -10.62 5.25
C VAL A 43 -30.96 -10.48 4.39
N ILE A 44 -30.76 -10.22 3.10
CA ILE A 44 -31.83 -10.08 2.11
C ILE A 44 -31.74 -11.28 1.17
N ASP A 45 -32.83 -12.02 1.06
CA ASP A 45 -32.93 -13.20 0.19
C ASP A 45 -33.40 -12.82 -1.23
N PRO A 46 -33.39 -13.76 -2.21
CA PRO A 46 -33.86 -13.49 -3.57
C PRO A 46 -35.34 -13.10 -3.68
N SER A 47 -36.16 -13.41 -2.67
CA SER A 47 -37.58 -13.01 -2.63
C SER A 47 -37.74 -11.56 -2.17
N GLY A 48 -36.67 -10.93 -1.67
CA GLY A 48 -36.66 -9.61 -1.08
C GLY A 48 -37.05 -9.61 0.40
N SER A 49 -37.17 -10.78 1.03
CA SER A 49 -37.38 -10.88 2.48
C SER A 49 -36.12 -10.43 3.21
N ILE A 50 -36.29 -9.70 4.31
CA ILE A 50 -35.20 -9.18 5.13
C ILE A 50 -35.25 -9.87 6.49
N GLU A 51 -34.17 -10.53 6.86
CA GLU A 51 -33.94 -11.10 8.17
C GLU A 51 -32.81 -10.33 8.86
N THR A 52 -33.05 -9.82 10.06
CA THR A 52 -32.02 -9.16 10.87
C THR A 52 -31.46 -10.14 11.89
N LEU A 53 -30.19 -10.48 11.75
CA LEU A 53 -29.46 -11.37 12.64
C LEU A 53 -28.67 -10.54 13.64
N SER A 54 -28.78 -10.86 14.93
CA SER A 54 -27.87 -10.34 15.96
C SER A 54 -26.42 -10.79 15.69
N PRO A 55 -25.41 -10.15 16.30
CA PRO A 55 -24.01 -10.58 16.23
C PRO A 55 -23.78 -12.10 16.38
N SER A 56 -24.41 -12.71 17.39
CA SER A 56 -24.29 -14.15 17.66
C SER A 56 -25.02 -15.03 16.64
N GLU A 57 -26.16 -14.57 16.13
CA GLU A 57 -26.91 -15.30 15.09
C GLU A 57 -26.19 -15.21 13.73
N ALA A 58 -25.61 -14.05 13.42
CA ALA A 58 -24.83 -13.84 12.22
C ALA A 58 -23.57 -14.73 12.22
N ALA A 59 -22.85 -14.80 13.34
CA ALA A 59 -21.69 -15.68 13.49
C ALA A 59 -22.03 -17.18 13.41
N ALA A 60 -23.27 -17.57 13.77
CA ALA A 60 -23.73 -18.95 13.66
C ALA A 60 -24.35 -19.29 12.30
N SER A 61 -24.51 -18.32 11.41
CA SER A 61 -25.20 -18.48 10.13
C SER A 61 -24.28 -19.10 9.08
N PRO A 62 -24.63 -20.28 8.51
CA PRO A 62 -23.85 -20.89 7.42
C PRO A 62 -23.81 -20.04 6.15
N ILE A 63 -24.78 -19.13 5.97
CA ILE A 63 -24.83 -18.21 4.83
C ILE A 63 -23.68 -17.20 4.94
N LEU A 64 -23.38 -16.76 6.17
CA LEU A 64 -22.45 -15.66 6.44
C LEU A 64 -21.05 -16.13 6.84
N ASP A 65 -20.79 -17.44 6.75
CA ASP A 65 -19.49 -18.01 7.06
C ASP A 65 -18.39 -17.34 6.21
N THR A 66 -17.24 -17.06 6.82
CA THR A 66 -16.08 -16.37 6.22
C THR A 66 -16.33 -14.94 5.71
N GLN A 67 -17.52 -14.37 5.90
CA GLN A 67 -17.82 -13.01 5.45
C GLN A 67 -17.31 -11.97 6.44
N GLN A 68 -16.95 -10.79 5.94
CA GLN A 68 -16.61 -9.63 6.77
C GLN A 68 -17.92 -9.00 7.30
N LEU A 69 -18.31 -9.34 8.52
CA LEU A 69 -19.58 -8.96 9.16
C LEU A 69 -19.47 -7.79 10.13
N TYR A 70 -18.30 -7.57 10.73
CA TYR A 70 -18.07 -6.47 11.65
C TYR A 70 -17.91 -5.16 10.88
N PRO A 71 -18.63 -4.08 11.24
CA PRO A 71 -18.57 -2.82 10.50
C PRO A 71 -17.16 -2.17 10.53
N GLU A 72 -16.66 -1.80 9.36
CA GLU A 72 -15.36 -1.18 9.11
C GLU A 72 -15.21 0.17 9.84
N LYS A 73 -16.22 1.04 9.75
CA LYS A 73 -16.23 2.33 10.45
C LYS A 73 -16.24 2.13 11.95
N LEU A 74 -16.91 1.08 12.42
CA LEU A 74 -16.91 0.75 13.84
C LEU A 74 -15.52 0.27 14.27
N ALA A 75 -14.84 -0.57 13.48
CA ALA A 75 -13.46 -0.97 13.74
C ALA A 75 -12.52 0.23 13.86
N LEU A 76 -12.57 1.15 12.89
CA LEU A 76 -11.74 2.34 12.90
C LEU A 76 -12.04 3.25 14.10
N GLN A 77 -13.32 3.47 14.39
CA GLN A 77 -13.75 4.29 15.54
C GLN A 77 -13.34 3.65 16.87
N SER A 78 -13.42 2.33 17.00
CA SER A 78 -12.97 1.60 18.18
C SER A 78 -11.48 1.81 18.42
N VAL A 79 -10.64 1.70 17.38
CA VAL A 79 -9.19 1.97 17.49
C VAL A 79 -8.94 3.44 17.82
N ALA A 80 -9.55 4.38 17.09
CA ALA A 80 -9.36 5.81 17.31
C ALA A 80 -9.78 6.25 18.73
N ALA A 81 -10.82 5.65 19.30
CA ALA A 81 -11.27 5.94 20.66
C ALA A 81 -10.25 5.53 21.73
N THR A 82 -9.34 4.58 21.45
CA THR A 82 -8.31 4.18 22.40
C THR A 82 -7.30 5.28 22.70
N LYS A 83 -7.24 6.37 21.92
CA LYS A 83 -6.42 7.55 22.26
C LYS A 83 -6.75 8.13 23.65
N TYR A 84 -7.99 7.91 24.12
CA TYR A 84 -8.45 8.32 25.44
C TYR A 84 -8.14 7.30 26.56
N ARG A 85 -7.31 6.27 26.32
CA ARG A 85 -6.97 5.23 27.29
C ARG A 85 -6.41 5.76 28.62
N ASN A 86 -5.68 6.88 28.55
CA ASN A 86 -5.13 7.58 29.71
C ASN A 86 -6.04 8.72 30.21
N GLY A 87 -7.29 8.73 29.76
CA GLY A 87 -8.31 9.71 30.13
C GLY A 87 -8.33 10.96 29.27
N ILE A 88 -9.49 11.62 29.24
CA ILE A 88 -9.70 12.83 28.41
C ILE A 88 -8.74 13.96 28.77
N LEU A 89 -8.39 14.12 30.06
CA LEU A 89 -7.45 15.16 30.49
C LEU A 89 -6.05 14.96 29.89
N ASN A 90 -5.58 13.71 29.78
CA ASN A 90 -4.30 13.41 29.16
C ASN A 90 -4.23 13.94 27.73
N THR A 91 -5.30 13.72 26.94
CA THR A 91 -5.44 14.20 25.56
C THR A 91 -5.46 15.73 25.42
N TYR A 92 -5.64 16.48 26.51
CA TYR A 92 -5.57 17.95 26.48
C TYR A 92 -4.30 18.52 27.10
N THR A 93 -3.49 17.70 27.79
CA THR A 93 -2.35 18.19 28.57
C THR A 93 -1.04 17.52 28.23
N SER A 94 -0.95 16.21 28.50
CA SER A 94 0.33 15.50 28.54
C SER A 94 0.55 14.65 27.29
N HIS A 95 -0.54 14.24 26.63
CA HIS A 95 -0.52 13.38 25.44
C HIS A 95 0.30 12.08 25.66
N GLU A 96 0.35 11.58 26.91
CA GLU A 96 1.09 10.36 27.26
C GLU A 96 0.43 9.15 26.60
N ASP A 97 1.21 8.40 25.81
CA ASP A 97 0.76 7.27 24.99
C ASP A 97 -0.50 7.58 24.14
N GLU A 98 -0.68 8.84 23.75
CA GLU A 98 -1.74 9.21 22.82
C GLU A 98 -1.37 8.75 21.41
N ILE A 99 -2.35 8.16 20.74
CA ILE A 99 -2.22 7.67 19.38
C ILE A 99 -3.11 8.46 18.42
N GLU A 100 -2.73 8.44 17.16
CA GLU A 100 -3.54 8.90 16.03
C GLU A 100 -3.57 7.83 14.95
N ILE A 101 -4.68 7.69 14.22
CA ILE A 101 -4.72 6.83 13.04
C ILE A 101 -3.67 7.36 12.06
N ALA A 102 -2.77 6.49 11.62
CA ALA A 102 -1.68 6.91 10.76
C ALA A 102 -2.24 7.50 9.47
N PRO A 103 -1.78 8.70 9.05
CA PRO A 103 -2.17 9.24 7.76
C PRO A 103 -1.61 8.36 6.64
N LEU A 104 -2.32 8.32 5.52
CA LEU A 104 -1.94 7.56 4.35
C LEU A 104 -1.70 8.47 3.13
N PRO A 105 -0.79 8.08 2.23
CA PRO A 105 -0.72 8.69 0.90
C PRO A 105 -1.92 8.28 0.03
N GLY A 106 -2.21 9.09 -1.00
CA GLY A 106 -3.21 8.79 -2.03
C GLY A 106 -4.60 9.36 -1.72
N ASP A 107 -5.51 9.23 -2.68
CA ASP A 107 -6.87 9.78 -2.60
C ASP A 107 -7.92 8.68 -2.42
N GLY A 108 -8.29 8.39 -1.16
CA GLY A 108 -9.59 7.79 -0.84
C GLY A 108 -9.64 6.28 -0.55
N ASN A 109 -8.50 5.59 -0.38
CA ASN A 109 -8.48 4.28 0.29
C ASN A 109 -7.81 4.39 1.67
N ASP A 110 -8.60 4.87 2.63
CA ASP A 110 -8.17 5.08 4.00
C ASP A 110 -8.14 3.77 4.81
N GLN A 111 -7.46 3.79 5.95
CA GLN A 111 -7.53 2.71 6.93
C GLN A 111 -8.97 2.58 7.48
N PRO A 112 -9.43 1.37 7.85
CA PRO A 112 -8.67 0.14 7.98
C PRO A 112 -8.48 -0.59 6.64
N PHE A 113 -7.34 -1.26 6.47
CA PHE A 113 -7.16 -2.16 5.34
C PHE A 113 -7.81 -3.51 5.60
N PHE A 114 -8.56 -4.01 4.62
CA PHE A 114 -9.09 -5.35 4.65
C PHE A 114 -8.05 -6.35 4.14
N ILE A 115 -7.78 -7.38 4.94
CA ILE A 115 -6.95 -8.53 4.54
C ILE A 115 -7.74 -9.82 4.76
N LEU A 116 -7.53 -10.79 3.87
CA LEU A 116 -8.01 -12.15 4.07
C LEU A 116 -6.83 -13.00 4.54
N SER A 117 -6.84 -13.40 5.82
CA SER A 117 -5.82 -14.29 6.39
C SER A 117 -6.34 -15.71 6.52
N GLU A 118 -5.47 -16.64 6.92
CA GLU A 118 -5.86 -18.03 7.18
C GLU A 118 -6.91 -18.15 8.28
N SER A 119 -6.92 -17.20 9.22
CA SER A 119 -7.90 -17.10 10.31
C SER A 119 -9.23 -16.48 9.86
N GLY A 120 -9.29 -15.93 8.64
CA GLY A 120 -10.48 -15.31 8.06
C GLY A 120 -10.30 -13.83 7.73
N PRO A 121 -11.41 -13.11 7.47
CA PRO A 121 -11.38 -11.68 7.18
C PRO A 121 -10.85 -10.88 8.38
N GLN A 122 -9.92 -9.96 8.14
CA GLN A 122 -9.38 -9.07 9.18
C GLN A 122 -9.26 -7.63 8.66
N TYR A 123 -9.36 -6.69 9.59
CA TYR A 123 -9.00 -5.29 9.40
C TYR A 123 -7.65 -5.01 10.03
N VAL A 124 -6.82 -4.22 9.37
CA VAL A 124 -5.54 -3.77 9.89
C VAL A 124 -5.56 -2.25 10.00
N VAL A 125 -5.15 -1.74 11.17
CA VAL A 125 -5.03 -0.32 11.45
C VAL A 125 -3.66 -0.03 12.07
N ALA A 126 -2.84 0.71 11.36
CA ALA A 126 -1.62 1.32 11.84
C ALA A 126 -1.91 2.66 12.52
N VAL A 127 -1.29 2.88 13.67
CA VAL A 127 -1.41 4.12 14.43
C VAL A 127 -0.03 4.68 14.76
N GLU A 128 0.07 6.00 14.79
CA GLU A 128 1.28 6.75 15.12
C GLU A 128 1.14 7.43 16.48
N PRO A 129 2.25 7.82 17.13
CA PRO A 129 2.19 8.72 18.26
C PRO A 129 1.57 10.05 17.85
N TYR A 130 0.80 10.67 18.76
CA TYR A 130 0.28 12.01 18.56
C TYR A 130 1.37 13.02 18.20
N GLY A 131 1.09 13.87 17.20
CA GLY A 131 1.96 14.99 16.83
C GLY A 131 2.90 14.73 15.65
N ASP A 132 2.40 14.09 14.59
CA ASP A 132 3.07 13.92 13.29
C ASP A 132 4.45 13.24 13.39
N ALA A 133 4.58 12.20 14.20
CA ALA A 133 5.86 11.51 14.42
C ALA A 133 6.30 10.63 13.23
N GLN A 134 5.39 10.28 12.30
CA GLN A 134 5.64 9.40 11.14
C GLN A 134 6.29 8.05 11.51
N GLY A 135 6.06 7.59 12.73
CA GLY A 135 6.57 6.34 13.29
C GLY A 135 5.40 5.44 13.67
N LEU A 136 5.56 4.13 13.52
CA LEU A 136 4.56 3.16 13.94
C LEU A 136 4.59 3.00 15.46
N GLN A 137 3.51 3.38 16.14
CA GLN A 137 3.35 3.17 17.58
C GLN A 137 2.69 1.82 17.87
N GLU A 138 1.61 1.50 17.15
CA GLU A 138 0.88 0.24 17.31
C GLU A 138 0.31 -0.22 15.96
N LEU A 139 0.17 -1.52 15.80
CA LEU A 139 -0.63 -2.13 14.74
C LEU A 139 -1.78 -2.88 15.38
N TRP A 140 -2.99 -2.61 14.94
CA TRP A 140 -4.21 -3.24 15.41
C TRP A 140 -4.76 -4.16 14.33
N THR A 141 -4.99 -5.42 14.69
CA THR A 141 -5.69 -6.39 13.84
C THR A 141 -7.06 -6.65 14.44
N ILE A 142 -8.13 -6.47 13.67
CA ILE A 142 -9.50 -6.66 14.13
C ILE A 142 -10.13 -7.76 13.28
N ASP A 143 -10.64 -8.80 13.94
CA ASP A 143 -11.38 -9.86 13.30
C ASP A 143 -12.63 -9.29 12.61
N GLY A 144 -12.69 -9.47 11.30
CA GLY A 144 -13.72 -8.91 10.44
C GLY A 144 -15.08 -9.58 10.61
N GLN A 145 -15.20 -10.68 11.36
CA GLN A 145 -16.46 -11.34 11.67
C GLN A 145 -17.05 -10.89 13.01
N SER A 146 -16.22 -10.77 14.04
CA SER A 146 -16.63 -10.59 15.43
C SER A 146 -16.30 -9.21 16.00
N GLY A 147 -15.33 -8.51 15.41
CA GLY A 147 -14.79 -7.26 15.96
C GLY A 147 -13.77 -7.45 17.09
N SER A 148 -13.36 -8.68 17.38
CA SER A 148 -12.30 -8.96 18.35
C SER A 148 -10.98 -8.38 17.85
N PHE A 149 -10.26 -7.64 18.70
CA PHE A 149 -9.03 -6.97 18.29
C PHE A 149 -7.80 -7.51 19.03
N GLU A 150 -6.68 -7.48 18.33
CA GLU A 150 -5.34 -7.72 18.82
C GLU A 150 -4.48 -6.50 18.56
N ARG A 151 -3.48 -6.28 19.43
CA ARG A 151 -2.58 -5.13 19.35
C ARG A 151 -1.14 -5.61 19.36
N TYR A 152 -0.41 -5.27 18.30
CA TYR A 152 1.03 -5.35 18.22
C TYR A 152 1.65 -3.99 18.58
N VAL A 153 2.63 -4.00 19.48
CA VAL A 153 3.43 -2.83 19.84
C VAL A 153 4.88 -3.15 19.48
N PRO A 154 5.49 -2.44 18.52
CA PRO A 154 6.88 -2.66 18.17
C PRO A 154 7.81 -2.47 19.37
N ALA A 155 8.82 -3.33 19.49
CA ALA A 155 9.85 -3.19 20.52
C ALA A 155 10.87 -2.08 20.17
N ASP A 156 11.10 -1.89 18.88
CA ASP A 156 11.99 -0.90 18.30
C ASP A 156 11.19 0.24 17.64
N SER A 157 11.84 1.38 17.40
CA SER A 157 11.22 2.45 16.61
C SER A 157 11.14 2.01 15.14
N LEU A 158 9.91 1.88 14.63
CA LEU A 158 9.64 1.56 13.24
C LEU A 158 9.06 2.78 12.52
N PHE A 159 9.36 2.92 11.23
CA PHE A 159 8.73 3.91 10.37
C PHE A 159 7.24 3.63 10.23
N GLY A 160 6.42 4.68 10.17
CA GLY A 160 5.00 4.61 9.90
C GLY A 160 4.70 4.51 8.40
N PRO A 161 3.42 4.27 8.04
CA PRO A 161 2.99 4.09 6.65
C PRO A 161 3.25 5.32 5.76
N GLN A 162 3.06 6.53 6.29
CA GLN A 162 3.34 7.77 5.56
C GLN A 162 4.84 7.89 5.22
N ARG A 163 5.71 7.58 6.18
CA ARG A 163 7.15 7.62 5.97
C ARG A 163 7.60 6.57 4.95
N ALA A 164 7.02 5.37 5.00
CA ALA A 164 7.29 4.33 4.01
C ALA A 164 6.93 4.79 2.59
N ALA A 165 5.77 5.42 2.41
CA ALA A 165 5.36 5.99 1.13
C ALA A 165 6.32 7.07 0.62
N ASP A 166 6.79 7.94 1.51
CA ASP A 166 7.78 8.96 1.18
C ASP A 166 9.13 8.34 0.77
N LEU A 167 9.53 7.23 1.39
CA LEU A 167 10.75 6.49 1.04
C LEU A 167 10.64 5.84 -0.34
N VAL A 168 9.48 5.28 -0.69
CA VAL A 168 9.20 4.77 -2.06
C VAL A 168 9.34 5.89 -3.09
N ARG A 169 8.82 7.09 -2.80
CA ARG A 169 8.99 8.26 -3.68
C ARG A 169 10.45 8.64 -3.88
N GLN A 170 11.23 8.60 -2.81
CA GLN A 170 12.65 8.94 -2.82
C GLN A 170 13.50 7.89 -3.55
N SER A 171 13.17 6.60 -3.46
CA SER A 171 13.95 5.53 -4.07
C SER A 171 13.74 5.41 -5.58
N ALA A 172 12.60 5.87 -6.11
CA ALA A 172 12.27 5.79 -7.53
C ALA A 172 12.11 7.19 -8.19
N PRO A 173 13.19 7.99 -8.32
CA PRO A 173 13.15 9.35 -8.87
C PRO A 173 12.81 9.42 -10.37
N GLN A 174 12.80 8.28 -11.07
CA GLN A 174 12.40 8.18 -12.48
C GLN A 174 10.87 8.02 -12.65
N THR A 175 10.15 7.72 -11.56
CA THR A 175 8.67 7.65 -11.60
C THR A 175 8.09 9.05 -11.76
N ASP A 176 7.14 9.19 -12.67
CA ASP A 176 6.36 10.43 -12.83
C ASP A 176 5.30 10.52 -11.72
N TRP A 177 5.67 11.08 -10.56
CA TRP A 177 4.78 11.18 -9.39
C TRP A 177 3.56 12.10 -9.59
N ASP A 178 3.49 12.84 -10.70
CA ASP A 178 2.27 13.55 -11.11
C ASP A 178 1.26 12.61 -11.80
N ARG A 179 1.65 11.36 -12.08
CA ARG A 179 0.79 10.33 -12.71
C ARG A 179 0.67 9.05 -11.89
N PHE A 180 1.48 8.91 -10.84
CA PHE A 180 1.51 7.74 -9.97
C PHE A 180 1.48 8.17 -8.52
N SER A 181 0.78 7.39 -7.69
CA SER A 181 0.73 7.60 -6.25
C SER A 181 1.05 6.30 -5.50
N PRO A 182 1.84 6.36 -4.42
CA PRO A 182 1.89 5.28 -3.44
C PRO A 182 0.51 5.16 -2.78
N ALA A 183 0.06 3.92 -2.59
CA ALA A 183 -1.22 3.58 -1.99
C ALA A 183 -1.08 2.35 -1.10
N GLU A 184 -2.00 2.25 -0.14
CA GLU A 184 -2.20 1.06 0.70
C GLU A 184 -0.92 0.48 1.34
N PRO A 185 -0.13 1.26 2.09
CA PRO A 185 1.00 0.72 2.84
C PRO A 185 0.50 -0.27 3.91
N ILE A 186 0.70 -1.57 3.69
CA ILE A 186 0.31 -2.66 4.60
C ILE A 186 1.56 -3.24 5.26
N LEU A 187 1.58 -3.29 6.59
CA LEU A 187 2.68 -3.92 7.32
C LEU A 187 2.62 -5.44 7.13
N THR A 188 3.73 -6.01 6.65
CA THR A 188 3.91 -7.44 6.39
C THR A 188 5.17 -7.91 7.09
N VAL A 189 5.15 -9.12 7.65
CA VAL A 189 6.33 -9.72 8.27
C VAL A 189 6.90 -10.79 7.34
N ILE A 190 8.18 -10.65 6.98
CA ILE A 190 8.93 -11.57 6.12
C ILE A 190 10.21 -11.94 6.87
N ASP A 191 10.45 -13.23 7.10
CA ASP A 191 11.62 -13.73 7.86
C ASP A 191 11.89 -12.99 9.18
N ASP A 192 10.85 -12.85 10.02
CA ASP A 192 10.89 -12.15 11.30
C ASP A 192 11.26 -10.65 11.20
N ARG A 193 11.06 -10.02 10.03
CA ARG A 193 11.29 -8.59 9.80
C ARG A 193 10.06 -7.90 9.26
N GLU A 194 9.81 -6.68 9.74
CA GLU A 194 8.68 -5.87 9.34
C GLU A 194 8.97 -5.05 8.08
N TYR A 195 8.13 -5.20 7.07
CA TYR A 195 8.15 -4.45 5.82
C TYR A 195 6.81 -3.74 5.60
N TRP A 196 6.86 -2.52 5.11
CA TRP A 196 5.68 -1.88 4.51
C TRP A 196 5.60 -2.28 3.05
N GLN A 197 4.58 -3.06 2.69
CA GLN A 197 4.22 -3.34 1.31
C GLN A 197 3.39 -2.16 0.79
N VAL A 198 3.94 -1.43 -0.20
CA VAL A 198 3.33 -0.24 -0.79
C VAL A 198 3.03 -0.51 -2.26
N ARG A 199 1.82 -0.22 -2.71
CA ARG A 199 1.44 -0.33 -4.13
C ARG A 199 1.63 1.02 -4.79
N VAL A 200 2.29 1.06 -5.94
CA VAL A 200 2.34 2.27 -6.77
C VAL A 200 1.34 2.11 -7.88
N ILE A 201 0.32 2.98 -7.88
CA ILE A 201 -0.81 2.92 -8.80
C ILE A 201 -0.81 4.18 -9.69
N PRO A 202 -1.19 4.06 -10.97
CA PRO A 202 -1.42 5.22 -11.82
C PRO A 202 -2.70 5.95 -11.39
N GLU A 203 -2.77 7.28 -11.60
CA GLU A 203 -3.95 8.09 -11.26
C GLU A 203 -5.22 7.67 -12.00
N ASP A 204 -5.07 7.06 -13.17
CA ASP A 204 -6.19 6.51 -13.94
C ASP A 204 -6.72 5.17 -13.37
N ASN A 205 -6.09 4.66 -12.31
CA ASN A 205 -6.42 3.40 -11.63
C ASN A 205 -6.45 2.19 -12.56
N SER A 206 -5.68 2.20 -13.65
CA SER A 206 -5.62 1.11 -14.64
C SER A 206 -4.98 -0.18 -14.11
N GLY A 207 -4.33 -0.15 -12.95
CA GLY A 207 -3.73 -1.32 -12.31
C GLY A 207 -2.70 -0.96 -11.25
N ILE A 208 -1.79 -1.88 -10.95
CA ILE A 208 -0.62 -1.65 -10.11
C ILE A 208 0.59 -1.57 -11.04
N ALA A 209 1.35 -0.48 -10.96
CA ALA A 209 2.57 -0.31 -11.75
C ALA A 209 3.70 -1.19 -11.20
N TYR A 210 3.91 -1.12 -9.88
CA TYR A 210 4.83 -1.99 -9.15
C TYR A 210 4.46 -2.02 -7.66
N VAL A 211 5.03 -2.99 -6.96
CA VAL A 211 4.94 -3.12 -5.50
C VAL A 211 6.31 -2.88 -4.91
N ALA A 212 6.39 -2.00 -3.92
CA ALA A 212 7.60 -1.73 -3.16
C ALA A 212 7.48 -2.31 -1.74
N PHE A 213 8.57 -2.88 -1.23
CA PHE A 213 8.71 -3.33 0.15
C PHE A 213 9.74 -2.44 0.83
N VAL A 214 9.30 -1.72 1.86
CA VAL A 214 10.16 -0.83 2.65
C VAL A 214 10.46 -1.48 3.99
N ASP A 215 11.73 -1.76 4.29
CA ASP A 215 12.14 -2.23 5.61
C ASP A 215 11.74 -1.18 6.66
N ALA A 216 10.88 -1.56 7.62
CA ALA A 216 10.30 -0.62 8.57
C ALA A 216 11.34 -0.07 9.57
N ARG A 217 12.54 -0.65 9.65
CA ARG A 217 13.63 -0.22 10.53
C ARG A 217 14.68 0.61 9.78
N SER A 218 15.19 0.08 8.66
CA SER A 218 16.26 0.75 7.91
C SER A 218 15.75 1.77 6.89
N GLY A 219 14.53 1.56 6.38
CA GLY A 219 13.97 2.34 5.29
C GLY A 219 14.52 1.95 3.91
N ASP A 220 15.24 0.84 3.79
CA ASP A 220 15.66 0.28 2.51
C ASP A 220 14.43 -0.13 1.69
N VAL A 221 14.47 0.09 0.37
CA VAL A 221 13.32 -0.12 -0.52
C VAL A 221 13.69 -1.11 -1.62
N ASP A 222 12.99 -2.23 -1.66
CA ASP A 222 13.01 -3.20 -2.76
C ASP A 222 11.73 -3.05 -3.59
N SER A 223 11.81 -3.06 -4.92
CA SER A 223 10.64 -2.84 -5.79
C SER A 223 10.54 -3.89 -6.88
N PHE A 224 9.32 -4.37 -7.12
CA PHE A 224 9.05 -5.47 -8.04
C PHE A 224 7.80 -5.18 -8.88
N GLU A 225 7.92 -5.39 -10.19
CA GLU A 225 6.80 -5.29 -11.14
C GLU A 225 6.08 -6.63 -11.34
N GLN A 226 6.83 -7.74 -11.26
CA GLN A 226 6.33 -9.07 -11.61
C GLN A 226 5.78 -9.82 -10.39
N THR A 227 4.62 -10.46 -10.54
CA THR A 227 3.95 -11.23 -9.49
C THR A 227 4.81 -12.35 -8.92
N ASP A 228 5.60 -13.03 -9.76
CA ASP A 228 6.48 -14.12 -9.31
C ASP A 228 7.59 -13.61 -8.39
N ALA A 229 8.19 -12.46 -8.72
CA ALA A 229 9.21 -11.82 -7.89
C ALA A 229 8.63 -11.35 -6.54
N ILE A 230 7.42 -10.78 -6.56
CA ILE A 230 6.69 -10.37 -5.34
C ILE A 230 6.42 -11.61 -4.46
N THR A 231 6.01 -12.71 -5.06
CA THR A 231 5.67 -13.95 -4.33
C THR A 231 6.92 -14.60 -3.73
N GLN A 232 8.04 -14.63 -4.48
CA GLN A 232 9.33 -15.08 -3.98
C GLN A 232 9.78 -14.22 -2.78
N PHE A 233 9.69 -12.89 -2.90
CA PHE A 233 10.06 -11.99 -1.81
C PHE A 233 9.20 -12.21 -0.56
N LEU A 234 7.88 -12.32 -0.72
CA LEU A 234 6.96 -12.63 0.37
C LEU A 234 7.24 -13.98 1.05
N ALA A 235 7.82 -14.94 0.31
CA ALA A 235 8.24 -16.24 0.84
C ALA A 235 9.61 -16.22 1.55
N GLY A 236 10.27 -15.06 1.65
CA GLY A 236 11.63 -14.94 2.19
C GLY A 236 12.73 -15.35 1.21
N GLU A 237 12.38 -15.56 -0.06
CA GLU A 237 13.34 -15.91 -1.11
C GLU A 237 13.92 -14.64 -1.72
N THR A 238 15.18 -14.69 -2.17
CA THR A 238 15.75 -13.63 -3.00
C THR A 238 15.16 -13.74 -4.40
N PRO A 239 14.41 -12.73 -4.89
CA PRO A 239 13.80 -12.83 -6.20
C PRO A 239 14.87 -12.99 -7.27
N VAL A 240 14.72 -14.01 -8.11
CA VAL A 240 15.59 -14.17 -9.27
C VAL A 240 15.05 -13.24 -10.34
N GLU A 241 15.87 -12.30 -10.81
CA GLU A 241 15.55 -11.51 -12.01
C GLU A 241 15.35 -12.50 -13.15
N THR A 242 14.09 -12.83 -13.43
CA THR A 242 13.73 -13.51 -14.66
C THR A 242 13.87 -12.43 -15.71
N PRO A 243 14.84 -12.54 -16.64
CA PRO A 243 14.92 -11.62 -17.76
C PRO A 243 13.54 -11.62 -18.37
N THR A 244 12.93 -10.44 -18.52
CA THR A 244 11.67 -10.31 -19.24
C THR A 244 11.82 -11.14 -20.51
N GLU A 245 11.09 -12.25 -20.61
CA GLU A 245 10.88 -12.91 -21.89
C GLU A 245 10.15 -11.85 -22.71
N THR A 246 10.94 -11.08 -23.44
CA THR A 246 10.47 -10.36 -24.59
C THR A 246 9.99 -11.48 -25.49
N GLU A 247 8.68 -11.77 -25.42
CA GLU A 247 8.01 -12.48 -26.49
C GLU A 247 8.54 -11.86 -27.79
N PRO A 248 9.03 -12.68 -28.73
CA PRO A 248 9.57 -12.15 -29.97
C PRO A 248 8.41 -11.56 -30.76
N SER A 249 8.09 -10.29 -30.47
CA SER A 249 7.41 -9.44 -31.42
C SER A 249 8.35 -9.39 -32.60
N GLU A 250 7.96 -10.06 -33.70
CA GLU A 250 8.55 -9.91 -35.02
C GLU A 250 8.50 -8.41 -35.39
N THR A 251 9.49 -7.69 -34.88
CA THR A 251 9.82 -6.33 -35.21
C THR A 251 11.32 -6.41 -35.35
N THR A 252 11.74 -6.51 -36.61
CA THR A 252 13.11 -6.43 -37.07
C THR A 252 13.95 -5.64 -36.07
N ALA A 253 14.84 -6.31 -35.34
CA ALA A 253 15.78 -5.63 -34.47
C ALA A 253 16.57 -4.67 -35.36
N GLU A 254 16.21 -3.39 -35.31
CA GLU A 254 16.96 -2.36 -36.02
C GLU A 254 18.36 -2.39 -35.42
N THR A 255 19.32 -2.81 -36.26
CA THR A 255 20.71 -2.85 -35.85
C THR A 255 21.14 -1.39 -35.69
N PRO A 256 21.58 -0.95 -34.51
CA PRO A 256 21.93 0.45 -34.31
C PRO A 256 23.07 0.81 -35.26
N THR A 257 22.89 1.91 -35.98
CA THR A 257 23.84 2.41 -36.97
C THR A 257 25.15 2.83 -36.30
N VAL A 258 25.08 3.36 -35.08
CA VAL A 258 26.24 3.76 -34.29
C VAL A 258 26.02 3.43 -32.80
N ILE A 259 27.06 2.89 -32.15
CA ILE A 259 27.10 2.73 -30.69
C ILE A 259 28.15 3.70 -30.13
N VAL A 260 27.73 4.61 -29.27
CA VAL A 260 28.61 5.57 -28.59
C VAL A 260 28.81 5.12 -27.15
N GLN A 261 30.07 4.89 -26.75
CA GLN A 261 30.41 4.51 -25.38
C GLN A 261 31.22 5.62 -24.72
N ARG A 262 30.82 6.02 -23.51
CA ARG A 262 31.66 6.81 -22.62
C ARG A 262 32.53 5.86 -21.83
N VAL A 263 33.84 5.94 -22.03
CA VAL A 263 34.82 5.04 -21.40
C VAL A 263 35.72 5.84 -20.46
N ALA A 264 35.95 5.32 -19.25
CA ALA A 264 36.92 5.85 -18.30
C ALA A 264 38.37 5.69 -18.82
N GLU A 265 39.31 6.43 -18.24
CA GLU A 265 40.73 6.37 -18.63
C GLU A 265 41.35 4.96 -18.47
N ASN A 266 40.77 4.13 -17.60
CA ASN A 266 41.15 2.74 -17.38
C ASN A 266 40.47 1.73 -18.33
N GLY A 267 39.65 2.18 -19.28
CA GLY A 267 38.95 1.32 -20.23
C GLY A 267 37.58 0.80 -19.76
N THR A 268 37.11 1.15 -18.56
CA THR A 268 35.76 0.77 -18.08
C THR A 268 34.69 1.58 -18.83
N VAL A 269 33.70 0.90 -19.42
CA VAL A 269 32.52 1.56 -20.00
C VAL A 269 31.67 2.13 -18.88
N ILE A 270 31.49 3.44 -18.88
CA ILE A 270 30.67 4.18 -17.92
C ILE A 270 29.22 4.27 -18.42
N GLU A 271 29.03 4.45 -19.73
CA GLU A 271 27.71 4.61 -20.34
C GLU A 271 27.74 4.19 -21.81
N THR A 272 26.64 3.63 -22.30
CA THR A 272 26.45 3.26 -23.72
C THR A 272 25.18 3.90 -24.24
N MET A 273 25.28 4.59 -25.38
CA MET A 273 24.17 5.18 -26.12
C MET A 273 24.12 4.55 -27.52
N THR A 274 22.97 3.99 -27.90
CA THR A 274 22.71 3.43 -29.24
C THR A 274 22.01 4.48 -30.09
N VAL A 275 22.41 4.61 -31.35
CA VAL A 275 21.91 5.63 -32.29
C VAL A 275 21.42 4.91 -33.54
N TYR A 276 20.19 5.20 -33.93
CA TYR A 276 19.51 4.59 -35.07
C TYR A 276 19.57 5.49 -36.32
N ASP A 277 19.13 4.98 -37.49
CA ASP A 277 19.31 5.64 -38.80
C ASP A 277 18.66 7.04 -38.91
N ASP A 278 17.68 7.34 -38.07
CA ASP A 278 16.98 8.63 -38.01
C ASP A 278 17.54 9.60 -36.93
N GLU A 279 18.59 9.19 -36.23
CA GLU A 279 19.21 9.94 -35.15
C GLU A 279 20.62 10.44 -35.54
N SER A 280 21.03 11.59 -34.99
CA SER A 280 22.36 12.15 -35.21
C SER A 280 23.05 12.49 -33.90
N VAL A 281 24.32 12.12 -33.77
CA VAL A 281 25.14 12.44 -32.59
C VAL A 281 25.92 13.72 -32.82
N GLU A 282 25.80 14.67 -31.88
CA GLU A 282 26.65 15.85 -31.82
C GLU A 282 27.52 15.82 -30.56
N ILE A 283 28.84 15.67 -30.73
CA ILE A 283 29.80 15.75 -29.63
C ILE A 283 30.32 17.19 -29.53
N ARG A 284 29.95 17.89 -28.46
CA ARG A 284 30.45 19.24 -28.18
C ARG A 284 31.49 19.20 -27.06
N THR A 285 32.71 19.63 -27.36
CA THR A 285 33.71 19.90 -26.33
C THR A 285 33.56 21.36 -25.87
N PRO A 286 33.40 21.63 -24.57
CA PRO A 286 33.35 23.01 -24.09
C PRO A 286 34.68 23.72 -24.43
N THR A 287 34.59 24.84 -25.15
CA THR A 287 35.76 25.66 -25.48
C THR A 287 36.18 26.46 -24.26
N ASN A 288 37.30 26.09 -23.64
CA ASN A 288 37.97 26.99 -22.71
C ASN A 288 38.67 28.06 -23.56
N SER A 289 38.18 29.29 -23.52
CA SER A 289 38.66 30.41 -24.35
C SER A 289 40.13 30.73 -24.08
N THR A 290 41.04 30.30 -24.95
CA THR A 290 42.19 31.12 -25.37
C THR A 290 42.79 30.61 -26.70
N ALA A 291 42.59 31.40 -27.76
CA ALA A 291 43.37 31.54 -28.99
C ALA A 291 43.57 30.32 -29.95
N GLY A 292 42.95 30.43 -31.13
CA GLY A 292 43.67 30.30 -32.41
C GLY A 292 43.57 28.99 -33.21
N THR A 293 42.63 29.00 -34.16
CA THR A 293 42.74 28.41 -35.52
C THR A 293 42.37 26.94 -35.77
N GLU A 294 41.52 26.80 -36.81
CA GLU A 294 41.13 25.64 -37.63
C GLU A 294 40.09 24.64 -37.08
N ASN A 295 38.83 24.88 -37.48
CA ASN A 295 37.73 23.91 -37.44
C ASN A 295 38.05 22.73 -38.36
N THR A 296 38.35 21.56 -37.77
CA THR A 296 38.29 20.29 -38.50
C THR A 296 36.99 19.60 -38.15
N THR A 297 36.01 19.67 -39.04
CA THR A 297 34.75 18.93 -38.91
C THR A 297 34.97 17.51 -39.42
N THR A 298 35.17 16.56 -38.51
CA THR A 298 35.21 15.14 -38.91
C THR A 298 33.78 14.63 -39.03
N ARG A 299 33.26 14.60 -40.25
CA ARG A 299 31.98 13.99 -40.59
C ARG A 299 32.24 12.52 -40.93
N ALA A 300 31.89 11.59 -40.05
CA ALA A 300 31.89 10.18 -40.40
C ALA A 300 30.66 9.90 -41.26
N LEU A 301 30.87 9.58 -42.54
CA LEU A 301 29.87 9.04 -43.46
C LEU A 301 30.14 7.53 -43.54
N GLY A 302 29.25 6.72 -42.97
CA GLY A 302 29.27 5.27 -43.16
C GLY A 302 28.92 4.91 -44.61
N SER A 303 29.66 3.96 -45.19
CA SER A 303 29.31 3.23 -46.42
C SER A 303 28.95 1.79 -46.06
#